data_AF-A0AAN0JV36-F1
#
_entry.id   AF-A0AAN0JV36-F1
#
_cell.length_a   1.000
_cell.length_b   1.000
_cell.length_c   1.000
_cell.angle_alpha   90.00
_cell.angle_beta   90.00
_cell.angle_gamma   90.00
#
_symmetry.space_group_name_H-M   'P 1'
#
loop_
_entity.id
_entity.type
_entity.pdbx_description
1 polymer ?
#
loop_
_entity_poly.entity_id
_entity_poly.type
_entity_poly.pdbx_seq_one_letter_code
_entity_poly.pdbx_strand_id
1 'polypeptide(L)'
;MKQKHVLSGDKELNLDAVTRIFGSSAHHYMLIGNGLGVRTADLMPIPGTADINSRYVFQRWFEANRNISWNTLIKLCDNYPDELGKAKSELLKYIGQSPDSASSDTQQLPN
;
A
#
# COMPACT_ATOMS: atom_id res chain seq x y z
N MET A 1 10.92 11.47 28.68
CA MET A 1 10.26 11.90 27.43
C MET A 1 9.72 10.67 26.74
N LYS A 2 8.40 10.51 26.62
CA LYS A 2 7.81 9.33 25.97
C LYS A 2 7.84 9.57 24.46
N GLN A 3 8.70 8.85 23.75
CA GLN A 3 8.61 8.77 22.28
C GLN A 3 7.23 8.23 21.95
N LYS A 4 6.37 9.07 21.37
CA LYS A 4 5.12 8.62 20.75
C LYS A 4 5.53 7.93 19.45
N HIS A 5 5.66 6.61 19.48
CA HIS A 5 5.41 5.82 18.29
C HIS A 5 3.99 6.18 17.84
N VAL A 6 3.85 7.01 16.81
CA VAL A 6 2.58 7.28 16.16
C VAL A 6 2.25 6.05 15.31
N LEU A 7 1.91 4.95 15.98
CA LEU A 7 1.19 3.86 15.36
C LEU A 7 -0.24 4.35 15.18
N SER A 8 -0.56 4.86 13.98
CA SER A 8 -1.88 4.79 13.33
C SER A 8 -3.10 4.70 14.28
N GLY A 9 -3.22 5.63 15.24
CA GLY A 9 -4.08 5.40 16.41
C GLY A 9 -5.57 5.26 16.09
N ASP A 10 -6.01 5.86 14.97
CA ASP A 10 -7.43 5.99 14.63
C ASP A 10 -7.76 5.65 13.16
N LYS A 11 -6.80 5.18 12.36
CA LYS A 11 -7.01 4.90 10.93
C LYS A 11 -7.16 3.40 10.68
N GLU A 12 -8.41 2.99 10.51
CA GLU A 12 -8.76 1.63 10.15
C GLU A 12 -8.23 1.30 8.74
N LEU A 13 -7.55 0.15 8.64
CA LEU A 13 -7.20 -0.45 7.36
C LEU A 13 -8.43 -1.17 6.81
N ASN A 14 -9.13 -0.54 5.86
CA ASN A 14 -10.31 -1.10 5.21
C ASN A 14 -10.26 -0.90 3.69
N LEU A 15 -11.17 -1.57 2.98
CA LEU A 15 -11.23 -1.57 1.52
C LEU A 15 -11.37 -0.17 0.92
N ASP A 16 -12.17 0.69 1.53
CA ASP A 16 -12.42 2.05 1.04
C ASP A 16 -11.16 2.92 1.18
N ALA A 17 -10.45 2.80 2.30
CA ALA A 17 -9.20 3.51 2.53
C ALA A 17 -8.14 3.13 1.48
N VAL A 18 -7.89 1.84 1.27
CA VAL A 18 -6.87 1.40 0.31
C VAL A 18 -7.26 1.71 -1.14
N THR A 19 -8.53 1.58 -1.49
CA THR A 19 -9.01 1.93 -2.85
C THR A 19 -8.81 3.42 -3.13
N ARG A 20 -9.05 4.28 -2.14
CA ARG A 20 -8.83 5.72 -2.26
C ARG A 20 -7.34 6.08 -2.37
N ILE A 21 -6.49 5.46 -1.53
CA ILE A 21 -5.04 5.70 -1.52
C ILE A 21 -4.41 5.29 -2.85
N PHE A 22 -4.81 4.15 -3.40
CA PHE A 22 -4.24 3.58 -4.63
C PHE A 22 -4.99 4.00 -5.90
N GLY A 23 -6.00 4.86 -5.80
CA GLY A 23 -6.84 5.25 -6.94
C GLY A 23 -6.03 5.81 -8.11
N SER A 24 -5.01 6.64 -7.84
CA SER A 24 -4.14 7.14 -8.91
C SER A 24 -3.21 6.10 -9.54
N SER A 25 -3.13 4.90 -8.96
CA SER A 25 -2.31 3.77 -9.41
C SER A 25 -3.17 2.55 -9.77
N ALA A 26 -4.49 2.72 -9.92
CA ALA A 26 -5.41 1.61 -10.17
C ALA A 26 -5.10 0.83 -11.47
N HIS A 27 -4.52 1.49 -12.47
CA HIS A 27 -4.06 0.87 -13.72
C HIS A 27 -2.92 -0.15 -13.51
N HIS A 28 -2.25 -0.13 -12.36
CA HIS A 28 -1.25 -1.12 -11.94
C HIS A 28 -1.84 -2.29 -11.13
N TYR A 29 -3.16 -2.54 -11.19
CA TYR A 29 -3.82 -3.59 -10.40
C TYR A 29 -3.17 -4.98 -10.50
N MET A 30 -2.62 -5.35 -11.67
CA MET A 30 -1.90 -6.63 -11.83
C MET A 30 -0.61 -6.68 -11.01
N LEU A 31 0.18 -5.61 -11.05
CA LEU A 31 1.42 -5.45 -10.29
C LEU A 31 1.11 -5.43 -8.78
N ILE A 32 0.10 -4.65 -8.38
CA ILE A 32 -0.38 -4.59 -6.99
C ILE A 32 -0.79 -5.99 -6.52
N GLY A 33 -1.61 -6.70 -7.30
CA GLY A 33 -2.08 -8.04 -6.92
C GLY A 33 -0.94 -9.04 -6.78
N ASN A 34 0.03 -9.03 -7.71
CA ASN A 34 1.20 -9.89 -7.62
C ASN A 34 2.04 -9.58 -6.37
N GLY A 35 2.28 -8.30 -6.07
CA GLY A 35 3.01 -7.88 -4.87
C GLY A 35 2.28 -8.20 -3.56
N LEU A 36 0.95 -8.27 -3.59
CA LEU A 36 0.11 -8.71 -2.46
C LEU A 36 -0.12 -10.23 -2.43
N GLY A 37 0.40 -10.98 -3.40
CA GLY A 37 0.26 -12.43 -3.48
C GLY A 37 -1.18 -12.90 -3.76
N VAL A 38 -1.98 -12.09 -4.47
CA VAL A 38 -3.36 -12.44 -4.87
C VAL A 38 -3.48 -12.64 -6.38
N ARG A 39 -4.36 -13.53 -6.78
CA ARG A 39 -4.59 -13.87 -8.19
C ARG A 39 -5.19 -12.68 -8.94
N THR A 40 -4.65 -12.41 -10.14
CA THR A 40 -5.14 -11.37 -11.06
C THR A 40 -5.45 -11.90 -12.47
N ALA A 41 -5.13 -13.17 -12.75
CA ALA A 41 -5.22 -13.76 -14.09
C ALA A 41 -6.64 -13.79 -14.70
N ASP A 42 -7.67 -13.68 -13.87
CA ASP A 42 -9.07 -13.62 -14.28
C ASP A 42 -9.62 -12.19 -14.39
N LEU A 43 -8.81 -11.18 -14.05
CA LEU A 43 -9.16 -9.78 -14.23
C LEU A 43 -8.78 -9.36 -15.65
N MET A 44 -9.78 -8.93 -16.43
CA MET A 44 -9.57 -8.51 -17.81
C MET A 44 -9.22 -7.02 -17.88
N PRO A 45 -8.20 -6.61 -18.67
CA PRO A 45 -7.87 -5.22 -18.89
C PRO A 45 -8.86 -4.58 -19.88
N ILE A 46 -10.06 -4.26 -19.40
CA ILE A 46 -11.07 -3.53 -20.18
C ILE A 46 -10.82 -2.02 -19.98
N PRO A 47 -10.76 -1.21 -21.05
CA PRO A 47 -10.64 0.24 -20.93
C PRO A 47 -11.68 0.82 -19.97
N GLY A 48 -11.26 1.68 -19.05
CA GLY A 48 -12.13 2.31 -18.05
C GLY A 48 -12.50 1.46 -16.83
N THR A 49 -11.97 0.24 -16.68
CA THR A 49 -12.30 -0.66 -15.55
C THR A 49 -11.18 -0.83 -14.53
N ALA A 50 -10.08 -0.08 -14.67
CA ALA A 50 -8.91 -0.22 -13.80
C ALA A 50 -9.23 -0.07 -12.31
N ASP A 51 -10.09 0.88 -11.95
CA ASP A 51 -10.52 1.11 -10.56
C ASP A 51 -11.28 -0.09 -10.00
N ILE A 52 -12.14 -0.71 -10.81
CA ILE A 52 -12.91 -1.91 -10.44
C ILE A 52 -11.96 -3.08 -10.21
N ASN A 53 -11.01 -3.30 -11.13
CA ASN A 53 -10.03 -4.37 -11.00
C ASN A 53 -9.11 -4.18 -9.80
N SER A 54 -8.66 -2.94 -9.55
CA SER A 54 -7.86 -2.59 -8.37
C SER A 54 -8.64 -2.85 -7.07
N ARG A 55 -9.91 -2.46 -7.01
CA ARG A 55 -10.78 -2.77 -5.87
C ARG A 55 -10.94 -4.27 -5.65
N TYR A 56 -11.11 -5.07 -6.71
CA TYR A 56 -11.17 -6.53 -6.59
C TYR A 56 -9.87 -7.14 -6.07
N VAL A 57 -8.72 -6.60 -6.48
CA VAL A 57 -7.42 -7.03 -5.94
C VAL A 57 -7.35 -6.80 -4.43
N PHE A 58 -7.73 -5.61 -3.96
CA PHE A 58 -7.75 -5.35 -2.52
C PHE A 58 -8.76 -6.22 -1.78
N GLN A 59 -9.96 -6.42 -2.34
CA GLN A 59 -10.95 -7.31 -1.76
C GLN A 59 -10.39 -8.74 -1.57
N ARG A 60 -9.75 -9.31 -2.60
CA ARG A 60 -9.09 -10.61 -2.51
C ARG A 60 -7.98 -10.64 -1.48
N TRP A 61 -7.25 -9.55 -1.33
CA TRP A 61 -6.20 -9.44 -0.32
C TRP A 61 -6.78 -9.47 1.09
N PHE A 62 -7.83 -8.68 1.38
CA PHE A 62 -8.54 -8.75 2.65
C PHE A 62 -9.13 -10.15 2.91
N GLU A 63 -9.75 -10.78 1.91
CA GLU A 63 -10.31 -12.15 2.00
C GLU A 63 -9.24 -13.23 2.24
N ALA A 64 -8.04 -13.06 1.66
CA ALA A 64 -6.93 -13.98 1.89
C ALA A 64 -6.42 -13.91 3.34
N ASN A 65 -6.70 -12.82 4.06
CA ASN A 65 -6.39 -12.59 5.48
C ASN A 65 -4.93 -12.92 5.86
N ARG A 66 -3.99 -12.60 4.96
CA ARG A 66 -2.54 -12.83 5.16
C ARG A 66 -1.81 -11.50 5.13
N ASN A 67 -1.09 -11.20 6.21
CA ASN A 67 -0.23 -10.01 6.31
C ASN A 67 -0.99 -8.70 6.01
N ILE A 68 -2.21 -8.55 6.53
CA ILE A 68 -3.04 -7.35 6.33
C ILE A 68 -2.55 -6.24 7.25
N SER A 69 -1.75 -5.32 6.71
CA SER A 69 -1.20 -4.21 7.49
C SER A 69 -0.79 -3.03 6.59
N TRP A 70 -0.74 -1.81 7.16
CA TRP A 70 -0.19 -0.65 6.48
C TRP A 70 1.27 -0.87 6.05
N ASN A 71 2.06 -1.59 6.85
CA ASN A 71 3.45 -1.92 6.54
C ASN A 71 3.59 -2.77 5.27
N THR A 72 2.64 -3.69 5.03
CA THR A 72 2.62 -4.50 3.80
C THR A 72 2.44 -3.62 2.57
N LEU A 73 1.56 -2.62 2.65
CA LEU A 73 1.32 -1.67 1.56
C LEU A 73 2.50 -0.70 1.38
N ILE A 74 3.17 -0.26 2.47
CA ILE A 74 4.39 0.54 2.39
C ILE A 74 5.49 -0.22 1.66
N LYS A 75 5.75 -1.48 2.07
CA LYS A 75 6.74 -2.35 1.42
C LYS A 75 6.41 -2.62 -0.05
N LEU A 76 5.13 -2.78 -0.37
CA LEU A 76 4.68 -2.89 -1.76
C LEU A 76 5.11 -1.66 -2.57
N CYS A 77 4.87 -0.46 -2.06
CA CYS A 77 5.27 0.75 -2.75
C CYS A 77 6.81 0.92 -2.82
N ASP A 78 7.54 0.48 -1.80
CA ASP A 78 9.01 0.52 -1.79
C ASP A 78 9.62 -0.40 -2.86
N ASN A 79 8.96 -1.52 -3.16
CA ASN A 79 9.40 -2.45 -4.20
C ASN A 79 9.12 -1.95 -5.62
N TYR A 80 8.19 -1.00 -5.80
CA TYR A 80 7.76 -0.47 -7.09
C TYR A 80 7.64 1.07 -7.03
N PRO A 81 8.74 1.79 -6.77
CA PRO A 81 8.70 3.23 -6.51
C PRO A 81 8.24 4.04 -7.73
N ASP A 82 8.55 3.59 -8.95
CA ASP A 82 8.20 4.28 -10.19
C ASP A 82 6.68 4.19 -10.47
N GLU A 83 6.05 3.05 -10.17
CA GLU A 83 4.62 2.83 -10.37
C GLU A 83 3.76 3.27 -9.18
N LEU A 84 4.29 3.15 -7.96
CA LEU A 84 3.53 3.28 -6.71
C LEU A 84 4.03 4.41 -5.79
N GLY A 85 5.02 5.21 -6.20
CA GLY A 85 5.56 6.29 -5.36
C GLY A 85 4.51 7.34 -4.95
N LYS A 86 3.56 7.64 -5.84
CA LYS A 86 2.41 8.51 -5.50
C LYS A 86 1.48 7.86 -4.47
N ALA A 87 1.17 6.56 -4.65
CA ALA A 87 0.36 5.81 -3.69
C ALA A 87 1.04 5.73 -2.32
N LYS A 88 2.38 5.57 -2.26
CA LYS A 88 3.15 5.65 -1.00
C LYS A 88 2.95 6.98 -0.29
N SER A 89 3.05 8.08 -1.05
CA SER A 89 2.93 9.43 -0.50
C SER A 89 1.53 9.68 0.08
N GLU A 90 0.48 9.25 -0.63
CA GLU A 90 -0.90 9.31 -0.14
C GLU A 90 -1.13 8.39 1.06
N LEU A 91 -0.53 7.20 1.08
CA LEU A 91 -0.60 6.26 2.20
C LEU A 91 -0.01 6.88 3.46
N LEU A 92 1.24 7.35 3.40
CA LEU A 92 1.95 7.93 4.54
C LEU A 92 1.18 9.14 5.09
N LYS A 93 0.72 10.02 4.19
CA LYS A 93 -0.14 11.15 4.57
C LYS A 93 -1.44 10.69 5.24
N TYR A 94 -2.09 9.66 4.73
CA TYR A 94 -3.34 9.13 5.28
C TYR A 94 -3.17 8.61 6.72
N ILE A 95 -2.08 7.90 6.99
CA ILE A 95 -1.79 7.34 8.33
C ILE A 95 -1.04 8.32 9.25
N GLY A 96 -0.78 9.55 8.80
CA GLY A 96 -0.12 10.60 9.58
C GLY A 96 1.40 10.43 9.72
N GLN A 97 2.04 9.69 8.83
CA GLN A 97 3.51 9.58 8.75
C GLN A 97 4.09 10.58 7.74
N SER A 98 5.24 11.18 8.07
CA SER A 98 5.98 12.00 7.11
C SER A 98 6.73 11.10 6.11
N PRO A 99 6.81 11.45 4.82
CA PRO A 99 7.62 10.74 3.82
C PRO A 99 9.07 10.49 4.24
N ASP A 100 9.61 11.38 5.08
CA ASP A 100 11.01 11.36 5.52
C ASP A 100 11.29 10.30 6.61
N SER A 101 10.25 9.67 7.17
CA SER A 101 10.39 8.72 8.30
C SER A 101 10.75 7.30 7.86
N ALA A 102 10.68 7.00 6.55
CA ALA A 102 10.86 5.64 6.02
C ALA A 102 12.33 5.28 5.69
N SER A 103 13.28 6.18 5.98
CA SER A 103 14.70 6.01 5.68
C SER A 103 15.56 6.26 6.91
N SER A 104 15.47 5.39 7.92
CA SER A 104 16.41 5.37 9.05
C SER A 104 16.55 3.96 9.61
N ASP A 105 16.85 2.99 8.75
CA ASP A 105 17.45 1.72 9.13
C ASP A 105 18.65 1.48 8.20
N THR A 106 19.68 2.32 8.34
CA THR A 106 21.03 1.97 7.90
C THR A 106 21.99 2.18 9.05
N GLN A 107 22.55 1.04 9.48
CA GLN A 107 23.48 0.82 10.56
C GLN A 107 24.54 1.92 10.70
N GLN A 108 24.58 2.55 11.88
CA GLN A 108 25.79 3.20 12.37
C GLN A 108 26.57 2.14 13.17
N LEU A 109 27.67 1.64 12.61
CA LEU A 109 28.65 0.85 13.34
C LEU A 109 29.71 1.80 13.92
N PRO A 110 30.09 1.69 15.21
CA PRO A 110 31.15 2.50 15.79
C PRO A 110 32.52 1.91 15.46
N ASN A 111 33.43 2.71 14.89
CA ASN A 111 34.58 3.28 15.61
C ASN A 111 35.36 4.24 14.69
#